data_AF-A0A3D4I0J6-F1
#
_entry.id   AF-A0A3D4I0J6-F1
#
_cell.length_a   1.000
_cell.length_b   1.000
_cell.length_c   1.000
_cell.angle_alpha   90.00
_cell.angle_beta   90.00
_cell.angle_gamma   90.00
#
_symmetry.space_group_name_H-M   'P 1'
#
loop_
_entity.id
_entity.type
_entity.pdbx_description
1 polymer ?
#
loop_
_entity_poly.entity_id
_entity_poly.type
_entity_poly.pdbx_seq_one_letter_code
_entity_poly.pdbx_strand_id
1 'polypeptide(L)'
;TAFAGNGQILNVSGKGSAGENGGPSGDLHIYVNVRPHPIFERRENDIWCEMPITFTQAALGAEVVVPTIDGKVSYEVRPGTQPGDVFKF
;
A
#
# COMPACT_ATOMS: atom_id res chain seq x y z
N THR A 1 -13.87 -1.93 -10.03
CA THR A 1 -13.57 -1.62 -8.63
C THR A 1 -12.21 -0.93 -8.58
N ALA A 2 -12.21 0.39 -8.52
CA ALA A 2 -11.00 1.19 -8.65
C ALA A 2 -10.24 1.19 -7.32
N PHE A 3 -9.06 0.58 -7.28
CA PHE A 3 -8.12 0.77 -6.19
C PHE A 3 -7.59 2.20 -6.30
N ALA A 4 -7.97 3.05 -5.35
CA ALA A 4 -7.59 4.46 -5.37
C ALA A 4 -6.09 4.62 -5.15
N GLY A 5 -5.35 4.76 -6.25
CA GLY A 5 -3.93 5.10 -6.24
C GLY A 5 -3.72 6.57 -5.90
N ASN A 6 -2.48 6.89 -5.53
CA ASN A 6 -2.06 8.27 -5.30
C ASN A 6 -2.30 9.09 -6.59
N GLY A 7 -2.92 10.27 -6.48
CA GLY A 7 -3.21 11.13 -7.63
C GLY A 7 -4.52 10.82 -8.37
N GLN A 8 -5.34 9.89 -7.88
CA GLN A 8 -6.69 9.72 -8.42
C GLN A 8 -7.53 10.97 -8.15
N ILE A 9 -8.26 11.42 -9.17
CA ILE A 9 -9.24 12.50 -9.07
C ILE A 9 -10.63 11.89 -9.20
N LEU A 10 -11.49 12.16 -8.22
CA LEU A 10 -12.91 11.87 -8.29
C LEU A 10 -13.67 13.17 -8.49
N ASN A 11 -14.46 13.26 -9.57
CA ASN A 11 -15.38 14.36 -9.79
C ASN A 11 -16.76 14.01 -9.24
N VAL A 12 -17.34 14.91 -8.45
CA VAL A 12 -18.71 14.80 -7.96
C VAL A 12 -19.50 16.00 -8.46
N SER A 13 -20.29 15.77 -9.50
CA SER A 13 -21.00 16.86 -10.18
C SER A 13 -22.08 17.50 -9.31
N GLY A 14 -22.19 18.83 -9.38
CA GLY A 14 -23.18 19.62 -8.63
C GLY A 14 -22.97 19.63 -7.11
N LYS A 15 -21.83 19.17 -6.62
CA LYS A 15 -21.44 19.19 -5.19
C LYS A 15 -20.34 20.23 -4.87
N GLY A 16 -19.95 21.03 -5.85
CA GLY A 16 -19.12 22.20 -5.66
C GLY A 16 -19.89 23.39 -5.09
N SER A 17 -19.26 24.56 -5.12
CA SER A 17 -19.82 25.80 -4.59
C SER A 17 -21.17 26.18 -5.22
N ALA A 18 -22.02 26.87 -4.46
CA ALA A 18 -23.30 27.38 -4.96
C ALA A 18 -23.09 28.33 -6.14
N GLY A 19 -23.97 28.23 -7.15
CA GLY A 19 -23.95 29.13 -8.30
C GLY A 19 -24.52 30.51 -7.96
N GLU A 20 -24.03 31.54 -8.65
CA GLU A 20 -24.55 32.91 -8.51
C GLU A 20 -25.93 33.05 -9.18
N ASN A 21 -26.78 33.96 -8.68
CA ASN A 21 -28.10 34.31 -9.25
C ASN A 21 -29.05 33.12 -9.52
N GLY A 22 -29.01 32.09 -8.66
CA GLY A 22 -29.83 30.88 -8.84
C GLY A 22 -29.26 29.88 -9.87
N GLY A 23 -28.02 30.08 -10.31
CA GLY A 23 -27.29 29.13 -11.13
C GLY A 23 -27.03 27.79 -10.42
N PRO A 24 -26.77 26.72 -11.19
CA PRO A 24 -26.46 25.41 -10.63
C PRO A 24 -25.16 25.44 -9.83
N SER A 25 -25.06 24.59 -8.81
CA SER A 25 -23.80 24.38 -8.08
C SER A 25 -22.72 23.86 -9.01
N GLY A 26 -21.47 24.26 -8.77
CA GLY A 26 -20.31 23.73 -9.46
C GLY A 26 -20.01 22.28 -9.11
N ASP A 27 -18.84 21.80 -9.54
CA ASP A 27 -18.38 20.43 -9.34
C ASP A 27 -17.34 20.35 -8.20
N LEU A 28 -17.31 19.21 -7.50
CA LEU A 28 -16.33 18.92 -6.45
C LEU A 28 -15.27 17.95 -6.97
N HIS A 29 -14.02 18.40 -7.00
CA HIS A 29 -12.87 17.56 -7.30
C HIS A 29 -12.21 17.05 -6.02
N ILE A 30 -12.18 15.73 -5.83
CA ILE A 30 -11.51 15.07 -4.71
C ILE A 30 -10.21 14.47 -5.20
N TYR A 31 -9.09 14.94 -4.64
CA TYR A 31 -7.76 14.42 -4.91
C TYR A 31 -7.38 13.40 -3.85
N VAL A 32 -7.12 12.17 -4.25
CA VAL A 32 -6.67 11.11 -3.35
C VAL A 32 -5.16 11.22 -3.17
N ASN A 33 -4.73 11.47 -1.93
CA ASN A 33 -3.32 11.38 -1.54
C ASN A 33 -3.11 10.21 -0.56
N VAL A 34 -2.32 9.23 -0.96
CA VAL A 34 -1.96 8.09 -0.12
C VAL A 34 -0.75 8.46 0.73
N ARG A 35 -0.95 8.49 2.06
CA ARG A 35 0.14 8.76 3.01
C ARG A 35 1.15 7.60 3.02
N PRO A 36 2.47 7.89 3.14
CA PRO A 36 3.47 6.85 3.36
C PRO A 36 3.13 6.01 4.59
N HIS A 37 3.31 4.69 4.48
CA HIS A 37 3.14 3.76 5.59
C HIS A 37 4.52 3.38 6.15
N PRO A 38 4.71 3.25 7.48
CA PRO A 38 6.03 3.00 8.07
C PRO A 38 6.65 1.64 7.72
N ILE A 39 5.82 0.66 7.34
CA ILE A 39 6.24 -0.73 7.07
C ILE A 39 6.09 -1.08 5.59
N PHE A 40 5.11 -0.44 4.92
CA PHE A 40 4.65 -0.89 3.61
C PHE A 40 4.91 0.18 2.57
N GLU A 41 5.46 -0.23 1.45
CA GLU A 41 5.62 0.60 0.27
C GLU A 41 4.73 0.03 -0.83
N ARG A 42 3.84 0.85 -1.38
CA ARG A 42 3.07 0.45 -2.55
C ARG A 42 3.86 0.76 -3.80
N ARG A 43 4.16 -0.28 -4.59
CA ARG A 43 4.77 -0.15 -5.92
C ARG A 43 3.77 -0.66 -6.94
N GLU A 44 3.12 0.27 -7.65
CA GLU A 44 2.03 -0.02 -8.58
C GLU A 44 0.87 -0.80 -7.91
N ASN A 45 0.78 -2.09 -8.20
CA ASN A 45 -0.22 -3.02 -7.67
C ASN A 45 0.32 -3.91 -6.55
N ASP A 46 1.62 -3.86 -6.29
CA ASP A 46 2.28 -4.67 -5.27
C ASP A 46 2.47 -3.88 -3.97
N ILE A 47 2.44 -4.61 -2.86
CA ILE A 47 2.81 -4.10 -1.53
C ILE A 47 4.13 -4.75 -1.14
N TRP A 48 5.10 -3.92 -0.82
CA TRP A 48 6.44 -4.31 -0.40
C TRP A 48 6.63 -4.01 1.08
N CYS A 49 7.36 -4.87 1.77
CA CYS A 49 7.93 -4.58 3.08
C CYS A 49 9.34 -5.16 3.16
N GLU A 50 10.20 -4.53 3.95
CA GLU A 50 11.53 -5.06 4.26
C GLU A 50 11.45 -5.84 5.57
N MET A 51 11.86 -7.12 5.53
CA MET A 51 11.89 -7.99 6.70
C MET A 51 13.33 -8.20 7.17
N PRO A 52 13.76 -7.53 8.25
CA PRO A 52 15.06 -7.81 8.84
C PRO A 52 15.04 -9.19 9.50
N ILE A 53 15.97 -10.05 9.08
CA ILE A 53 16.22 -11.36 9.69
C ILE A 53 17.67 -11.41 10.20
N THR A 54 17.91 -12.22 11.22
CA THR A 54 19.27 -12.41 11.73
C THR A 54 20.09 -13.24 10.74
N PHE A 55 21.41 -13.10 10.81
CA PHE A 55 22.32 -13.95 10.03
C PHE A 55 22.08 -15.44 10.28
N THR A 56 21.78 -15.83 11.52
CA THR A 56 21.48 -17.23 11.87
C THR A 56 20.18 -17.73 11.23
N GLN A 57 19.14 -16.91 11.20
CA GLN A 57 17.88 -17.24 10.52
C GLN A 57 18.09 -17.39 9.01
N ALA A 58 18.87 -16.49 8.40
CA ALA A 58 19.22 -16.58 6.98
C ALA A 58 20.04 -17.83 6.65
N ALA A 59 21.05 -18.15 7.48
CA ALA A 59 21.97 -19.26 7.25
C ALA A 59 21.33 -20.64 7.49
N LEU A 60 20.56 -20.79 8.57
CA LEU A 60 20.03 -22.08 9.04
C LEU A 60 18.56 -22.32 8.68
N GLY A 61 17.87 -21.29 8.19
CA GLY A 61 16.42 -21.29 8.03
C GLY A 61 15.71 -20.98 9.36
N ALA A 62 14.49 -20.46 9.25
CA ALA A 62 13.65 -20.11 10.39
C ALA A 62 12.19 -19.91 9.99
N GLU A 63 11.28 -20.11 10.92
CA GLU A 63 9.91 -19.63 10.80
C GLU A 63 9.84 -18.19 11.36
N VAL A 64 9.35 -17.24 10.54
CA VAL A 64 9.22 -15.83 10.90
C VAL A 64 7.81 -15.33 10.66
N VAL A 65 7.37 -14.35 11.44
CA VAL A 65 6.05 -13.74 11.28
C VAL A 65 6.16 -12.49 10.43
N VAL A 66 5.53 -12.51 9.26
CA VAL A 66 5.54 -11.41 8.29
C VAL A 66 4.24 -10.61 8.41
N PRO A 67 4.29 -9.27 8.55
CA PRO A 67 3.09 -8.44 8.50
C PRO A 67 2.58 -8.35 7.06
N THR A 68 1.26 -8.41 6.90
CA THR A 68 0.55 -8.19 5.64
C THR A 68 -0.49 -7.08 5.83
N ILE A 69 -1.19 -6.69 4.76
CA ILE A 69 -2.27 -5.69 4.84
C ILE A 69 -3.45 -6.21 5.68
N ASP A 70 -3.71 -7.51 5.64
CA ASP A 70 -4.88 -8.15 6.27
C ASP A 70 -4.55 -8.82 7.62
N GLY A 71 -3.28 -8.81 8.05
CA GLY A 71 -2.89 -9.42 9.32
C GLY A 71 -1.43 -9.83 9.36
N LYS A 72 -1.14 -10.92 10.08
CA LYS A 72 0.20 -11.50 10.17
C LYS A 72 0.15 -12.93 9.63
N VAL A 73 1.18 -13.33 8.90
CA VAL A 73 1.30 -14.67 8.33
C VAL A 73 2.63 -15.27 8.75
N SER A 74 2.65 -16.58 8.99
CA SER A 74 3.89 -17.31 9.24
C SER A 74 4.58 -17.64 7.92
N TYR A 75 5.89 -17.41 7.84
CA TYR A 75 6.69 -17.66 6.66
C TYR A 75 7.95 -18.47 6.99
N GLU A 76 8.21 -19.49 6.19
CA GLU A 76 9.41 -20.32 6.31
C GLU A 76 10.55 -19.74 5.46
N VAL A 77 11.53 -19.15 6.13
CA VAL A 77 12.80 -18.71 5.53
C VAL A 77 13.66 -19.95 5.27
N ARG A 78 14.08 -20.13 4.02
CA ARG A 78 14.93 -21.25 3.63
C ARG A 78 16.37 -21.06 4.10
N PRO A 79 17.08 -22.13 4.48
CA PRO A 79 18.51 -22.05 4.77
C PRO A 79 19.29 -21.50 3.56
N GLY A 80 20.26 -20.62 3.83
CA GLY A 80 21.07 -19.99 2.80
C GLY A 80 20.40 -18.81 2.07
N THR A 81 19.31 -18.25 2.61
CA THR A 81 18.67 -17.02 2.09
C THR A 81 19.69 -15.88 2.03
N GLN A 82 19.75 -15.16 0.91
CA GLN A 82 20.71 -14.08 0.68
C GLN A 82 20.09 -12.68 0.92
N PRO A 83 20.91 -11.67 1.25
CA PRO A 83 20.44 -10.29 1.29
C PRO A 83 19.83 -9.85 -0.04
N GLY A 84 18.62 -9.29 0.01
CA GLY A 84 17.89 -8.83 -1.17
C GLY A 84 17.04 -9.89 -1.87
N ASP A 85 17.02 -11.14 -1.37
CA ASP A 85 16.08 -12.14 -1.85
C ASP A 85 14.63 -11.63 -1.70
N VAL A 86 13.85 -11.78 -2.77
CA VAL A 86 12.46 -11.33 -2.82
C VAL A 86 11.54 -12.52 -2.75
N PHE A 87 10.65 -12.50 -1.77
CA PHE A 87 9.62 -13.50 -1.57
C PHE A 87 8.26 -12.92 -1.96
N LYS A 88 7.48 -13.68 -2.73
CA LYS A 88 6.13 -13.31 -3.15
C LYS A 88 5.14 -14.32 -2.58
N PHE A 89 4.02 -13.82 -2.08
CA PHE A 89 2.90 -14.59 -1.53
C PHE A 89 1.66 -14.35 -2.39
#